data_AF-A0A059C2U0-F1
#
_entry.id   AF-A0A059C2U0-F1
#
_cell.length_a   1.000
_cell.length_b   1.000
_cell.length_c   1.000
_cell.angle_alpha   90.00
_cell.angle_beta   90.00
_cell.angle_gamma   90.00
#
_symmetry.space_group_name_H-M   'P 1'
#
loop_
_entity.id
_entity.type
_entity.pdbx_description
1 polymer ?
#
loop_
_entity_poly.entity_id
_entity_poly.type
_entity_poly.pdbx_seq_one_letter_code
_entity_poly.pdbx_strand_id
1 'polypeptide(L)'
;MEALSSSFLSSFSSKTLLKSAASPPAPAPPPSFSAPLPSITSVRIDERAPKTTTTTTTRSPAPPPAPPPPASSLPRAATPLPPPARPRRDTSLPVTVFSALDDLINNFIDPPLKPSVDPRHVLSDNFAPVLDELPPTDCLVESGSLPACLDGAYLRNGPNPQFLPRGPYHLFDGDGMLHCIKISGGRARLCSRYVRTHKYSVERSLGMPVLPNVFSGFNGLAASAARGALSAARMAAGQFNPANGIGLANTSLAFFGNRLYALGESDLPYAVRVTPDGDVETVGREDFDGNLFMSMTAHPKIDPETGEAFAFRYGPVPPFLTYFHFDKDGKKQPDVPIFSM
;
A
#
# COMPACT_ATOMS: atom_id res chain seq x y z
N MET A 1 14.79 26.43 30.95
CA MET A 1 15.75 27.54 30.96
C MET A 1 17.13 26.94 31.04
N GLU A 2 17.94 27.26 30.02
CA GLU A 2 19.40 27.36 30.01
C GLU A 2 20.27 26.28 30.65
N ALA A 3 21.39 25.85 30.08
CA ALA A 3 22.00 26.00 28.77
C ALA A 3 23.32 25.19 28.86
N LEU A 4 23.81 24.71 27.72
CA LEU A 4 25.25 24.60 27.40
C LEU A 4 26.07 23.57 28.21
N SER A 5 27.19 23.01 27.74
CA SER A 5 27.88 22.95 26.45
C SER A 5 29.19 22.21 26.75
N SER A 6 29.81 21.68 25.70
CA SER A 6 31.27 21.53 25.53
C SER A 6 31.97 20.35 26.21
N SER A 7 33.08 19.79 25.72
CA SER A 7 33.82 19.77 24.45
C SER A 7 35.15 19.01 24.74
N PHE A 8 35.93 18.75 23.68
CA PHE A 8 37.38 18.45 23.63
C PHE A 8 37.78 16.96 23.65
N LEU A 9 38.42 16.35 22.63
CA LEU A 9 39.50 16.64 21.64
C LEU A 9 40.85 16.02 22.03
N SER A 10 41.43 15.22 21.10
CA SER A 10 42.85 15.18 20.67
C SER A 10 43.11 13.86 19.92
N SER A 11 43.23 13.80 18.58
CA SER A 11 44.37 14.15 17.70
C SER A 11 45.61 13.26 17.82
N PHE A 12 46.01 12.61 16.71
CA PHE A 12 47.36 12.37 16.13
C PHE A 12 47.16 11.43 14.90
N SER A 13 47.89 11.46 13.78
CA SER A 13 48.74 12.40 13.04
C SER A 13 49.05 11.71 11.69
N SER A 14 49.13 12.50 10.62
CA SER A 14 49.36 12.09 9.24
C SER A 14 50.81 11.66 8.97
N LYS A 15 51.00 10.65 8.12
CA LYS A 15 52.16 10.57 7.20
C LYS A 15 51.76 9.95 5.86
N THR A 16 52.06 10.70 4.80
CA THR A 16 51.91 10.40 3.38
C THR A 16 53.11 9.61 2.87
N LEU A 17 52.91 8.66 1.94
CA LEU A 17 53.91 8.29 0.92
C LEU A 17 53.22 7.68 -0.31
N LEU A 18 53.38 8.34 -1.46
CA LEU A 18 53.05 7.85 -2.80
C LEU A 18 54.01 6.74 -3.23
N LYS A 19 53.49 5.70 -3.91
CA LYS A 19 54.08 5.19 -5.18
C LYS A 19 53.21 4.14 -5.88
N SER A 20 53.12 4.35 -7.20
CA SER A 20 52.95 3.39 -8.31
C SER A 20 51.60 2.69 -8.53
N ALA A 21 50.98 3.07 -9.64
CA ALA A 21 49.86 2.41 -10.29
C ALA A 21 50.27 1.04 -10.86
N ALA A 22 49.45 0.03 -10.57
CA ALA A 22 49.38 -1.24 -11.29
C ALA A 22 47.89 -1.58 -11.46
N SER A 23 47.50 -1.98 -12.67
CA SER A 23 46.11 -2.29 -13.07
C SER A 23 45.47 -3.35 -12.17
N PRO A 24 44.16 -3.26 -11.86
CA PRO A 24 43.49 -4.25 -11.03
C PRO A 24 43.26 -5.56 -11.82
N PRO A 25 43.30 -6.73 -11.16
CA PRO A 25 42.97 -7.99 -11.81
C PRO A 25 41.45 -8.09 -12.06
N ALA A 26 41.08 -8.85 -13.08
CA ALA A 26 39.69 -9.08 -13.48
C ALA A 26 38.84 -9.67 -12.32
N PRO A 27 37.54 -9.34 -12.24
CA PRO A 27 36.68 -9.82 -11.15
C PRO A 27 36.45 -11.33 -11.27
N ALA A 28 36.58 -12.03 -10.13
CA ALA A 28 36.20 -13.43 -10.00
C ALA A 28 34.67 -13.59 -10.19
N PRO A 29 34.18 -14.72 -10.73
CA PRO A 29 32.75 -14.98 -10.85
C PRO A 29 32.09 -15.02 -9.46
N PRO A 30 30.83 -14.57 -9.32
CA PRO A 30 30.16 -14.55 -8.03
C PRO A 30 29.97 -15.97 -7.50
N PRO A 31 30.13 -16.19 -6.18
CA PRO A 31 29.80 -17.47 -5.57
C PRO A 31 28.29 -17.74 -5.69
N SER A 32 27.95 -18.98 -6.04
CA SER A 32 26.57 -19.47 -6.04
C SER A 32 26.04 -19.51 -4.60
N PHE A 33 25.29 -18.48 -4.22
CA PHE A 33 24.57 -18.46 -2.94
C PHE A 33 23.24 -19.21 -3.09
N SER A 34 23.21 -20.45 -2.62
CA SER A 34 21.97 -21.13 -2.24
C SER A 34 21.56 -20.62 -0.87
N ALA A 35 20.70 -19.60 -0.81
CA ALA A 35 20.09 -19.20 0.46
C ALA A 35 19.09 -20.30 0.91
N PRO A 36 19.17 -20.80 2.16
CA PRO A 36 18.15 -21.68 2.68
C PRO A 36 16.84 -20.90 2.84
N LEU A 37 15.73 -21.48 2.36
CA LEU A 37 14.37 -20.98 2.62
C LEU A 37 14.19 -20.77 4.13
N PRO A 38 13.58 -19.68 4.59
CA PRO A 38 13.33 -19.47 6.00
C PRO A 38 12.45 -20.59 6.53
N SER A 39 12.91 -21.26 7.60
CA SER A 39 12.13 -22.28 8.30
C SER A 39 10.85 -21.66 8.83
N ILE A 40 9.71 -22.07 8.29
CA ILE A 40 8.40 -21.76 8.86
C ILE A 40 8.33 -22.48 10.21
N THR A 41 8.55 -21.76 11.29
CA THR A 41 8.28 -22.25 12.65
C THR A 41 6.76 -22.25 12.85
N SER A 42 6.14 -23.41 12.65
CA SER A 42 4.75 -23.62 13.03
C SER A 42 4.62 -23.50 14.55
N VAL A 43 3.83 -22.54 15.03
CA VAL A 43 3.39 -22.55 16.42
C VAL A 43 2.36 -23.67 16.56
N ARG A 44 2.73 -24.75 17.26
CA ARG A 44 1.76 -25.76 17.70
C ARG A 44 0.89 -25.12 18.77
N ILE A 45 -0.39 -24.95 18.48
CA ILE A 45 -1.39 -24.70 19.51
C ILE A 45 -1.74 -26.07 20.06
N ASP A 46 -1.34 -26.37 21.29
CA ASP A 46 -1.78 -27.58 21.97
C ASP A 46 -3.31 -27.48 22.17
N GLU A 47 -4.06 -28.32 21.45
CA GLU A 47 -5.48 -28.51 21.71
C GLU A 47 -5.66 -29.03 23.14
N ARG A 48 -6.32 -28.23 23.98
CA ARG A 48 -6.72 -28.64 25.31
C ARG A 48 -7.76 -29.76 25.18
N ALA A 49 -7.40 -30.96 25.64
CA ALA A 49 -8.27 -32.14 25.59
C ALA A 49 -9.69 -31.84 26.14
N PRO A 50 -10.77 -32.21 25.42
CA PRO A 50 -12.13 -32.04 25.91
C PRO A 50 -12.35 -32.84 27.20
N LYS A 51 -12.98 -32.21 28.20
CA LYS A 51 -13.44 -32.90 29.41
C LYS A 51 -14.53 -33.89 29.03
N THR A 52 -14.22 -35.19 29.20
CA THR A 52 -15.14 -36.31 29.00
C THR A 52 -16.39 -36.13 29.86
N THR A 53 -17.53 -35.86 29.23
CA THR A 53 -18.85 -36.05 29.85
C THR A 53 -19.52 -37.20 29.14
N THR A 54 -19.66 -38.32 29.85
CA THR A 54 -20.26 -39.56 29.33
C THR A 54 -21.75 -39.34 29.12
N THR A 55 -22.21 -39.36 27.87
CA THR A 55 -23.63 -39.50 27.53
C THR A 55 -23.81 -40.74 26.68
N THR A 56 -24.43 -41.75 27.27
CA THR A 56 -24.77 -43.02 26.62
C THR A 56 -25.80 -42.76 25.51
N THR A 57 -25.41 -42.99 24.25
CA THR A 57 -26.34 -43.02 23.11
C THR A 57 -26.39 -44.41 22.52
N THR A 58 -27.60 -44.96 22.47
CA THR A 58 -27.97 -46.27 21.93
C THR A 58 -27.76 -46.30 20.42
N ARG A 59 -27.04 -47.30 19.92
CA ARG A 59 -26.70 -47.48 18.49
C ARG A 59 -27.87 -48.13 17.75
N SER A 60 -28.41 -47.47 16.71
CA SER A 60 -29.22 -48.11 15.66
C SER A 60 -28.37 -48.36 14.40
N PRO A 61 -28.66 -49.38 13.57
CA PRO A 61 -27.84 -49.73 12.42
C PRO A 61 -28.06 -48.77 11.25
N ALA A 62 -26.97 -48.44 10.54
CA ALA A 62 -26.99 -47.59 9.35
C ALA A 62 -27.51 -48.34 8.10
N PRO A 63 -28.22 -47.67 7.17
CA PRO A 63 -28.63 -48.25 5.90
C PRO A 63 -27.46 -48.36 4.89
N PRO A 64 -27.55 -49.22 3.86
CA PRO A 64 -26.47 -49.49 2.92
C PRO A 64 -26.17 -48.31 1.99
N PRO A 65 -24.94 -48.22 1.44
CA PRO A 65 -24.52 -47.08 0.61
C PRO A 65 -25.16 -47.12 -0.78
N ALA A 66 -25.53 -45.94 -1.28
CA ALA A 66 -26.06 -45.73 -2.62
C ALA A 66 -24.97 -45.92 -3.71
N PRO A 67 -25.34 -46.34 -4.94
CA PRO A 67 -24.39 -46.53 -6.03
C PRO A 67 -23.83 -45.19 -6.55
N PRO A 68 -22.63 -45.20 -7.15
CA PRO A 68 -21.98 -43.98 -7.62
C PRO A 68 -22.70 -43.40 -8.86
N PRO A 69 -22.69 -42.06 -9.04
CA PRO A 69 -23.27 -41.44 -10.22
C PRO A 69 -22.44 -41.74 -11.48
N PRO A 70 -23.06 -41.71 -12.68
CA PRO A 70 -22.35 -41.95 -13.93
C PRO A 70 -21.34 -40.81 -14.20
N ALA A 71 -20.19 -41.19 -14.79
CA ALA A 71 -19.11 -40.28 -15.13
C ALA A 71 -19.59 -39.13 -16.04
N SER A 72 -19.66 -37.91 -15.51
CA SER A 72 -19.84 -36.71 -16.32
C SER A 72 -18.53 -36.38 -17.01
N SER A 73 -18.53 -36.41 -18.34
CA SER A 73 -17.45 -35.90 -19.18
C SER A 73 -17.16 -34.44 -18.82
N LEU A 74 -15.95 -34.15 -18.34
CA LEU A 74 -15.44 -32.79 -18.12
C LEU A 74 -15.51 -32.00 -19.44
N PRO A 75 -16.06 -30.78 -19.47
CA PRO A 75 -15.90 -29.92 -20.63
C PRO A 75 -14.44 -29.47 -20.73
N ARG A 76 -13.89 -29.66 -21.93
CA ARG A 76 -12.57 -29.23 -22.39
C ARG A 76 -12.28 -27.79 -21.94
N ALA A 77 -11.20 -27.61 -21.18
CA ALA A 77 -10.73 -26.30 -20.74
C ALA A 77 -10.63 -25.33 -21.93
N ALA A 78 -11.35 -24.22 -21.86
CA ALA A 78 -11.22 -23.13 -22.81
C ALA A 78 -9.80 -22.56 -22.67
N THR A 79 -9.09 -22.46 -23.79
CA THR A 79 -7.77 -21.83 -23.87
C THR A 79 -7.89 -20.38 -23.39
N PRO A 80 -7.00 -19.88 -22.51
CA PRO A 80 -7.04 -18.49 -22.09
C PRO A 80 -6.84 -17.60 -23.32
N LEU A 81 -7.77 -16.67 -23.55
CA LEU A 81 -7.57 -15.62 -24.54
C LEU A 81 -6.32 -14.82 -24.15
N PRO A 82 -5.44 -14.48 -25.11
CA PRO A 82 -4.30 -13.63 -24.83
C PRO A 82 -4.80 -12.27 -24.27
N PRO A 83 -4.05 -11.66 -23.35
CA PRO A 83 -4.43 -10.36 -22.80
C PRO A 83 -4.60 -9.36 -23.95
N PRO A 84 -5.62 -8.47 -23.89
CA PRO A 84 -5.83 -7.48 -24.93
C PRO A 84 -4.54 -6.66 -25.10
N ALA A 85 -4.08 -6.55 -26.34
CA ALA A 85 -2.90 -5.77 -26.68
C ALA A 85 -3.09 -4.34 -26.12
N ARG A 86 -2.12 -3.87 -25.33
CA ARG A 86 -2.13 -2.48 -24.83
C ARG A 86 -2.20 -1.55 -26.05
N PRO A 87 -3.22 -0.68 -26.16
CA PRO A 87 -3.27 0.27 -27.26
C PRO A 87 -2.01 1.14 -27.23
N ARG A 88 -1.34 1.28 -28.39
CA ARG A 88 -0.31 2.30 -28.58
C ARG A 88 -0.96 3.65 -28.32
N ARG A 89 -0.62 4.28 -27.20
CA ARG A 89 -1.14 5.60 -26.82
C ARG A 89 -0.30 6.67 -27.50
N ASP A 90 -0.93 7.49 -28.33
CA ASP A 90 -0.34 8.74 -28.80
C ASP A 90 -0.18 9.68 -27.60
N THR A 91 1.02 9.73 -27.05
CA THR A 91 1.35 10.64 -25.95
C THR A 91 1.38 12.07 -26.47
N SER A 92 0.62 12.97 -25.83
CA SER A 92 0.61 14.38 -26.22
C SER A 92 1.98 15.02 -26.03
N LEU A 93 2.32 16.01 -26.86
CA LEU A 93 3.61 16.71 -26.81
C LEU A 93 3.97 17.21 -25.40
N PRO A 94 3.05 17.81 -24.60
CA PRO A 94 3.36 18.20 -23.22
C PRO A 94 3.75 17.04 -22.31
N VAL A 95 3.13 15.85 -22.48
CA VAL A 95 3.48 14.66 -21.69
C VAL A 95 4.91 14.23 -21.97
N THR A 96 5.31 14.19 -23.24
CA THR A 96 6.67 13.84 -23.65
C THR A 96 7.70 14.85 -23.13
N VAL A 97 7.44 16.14 -23.30
CA VAL A 97 8.37 17.21 -22.85
C VAL A 97 8.54 17.16 -21.32
N PHE A 98 7.46 17.09 -20.56
CA PHE A 98 7.55 17.04 -19.10
C PHE A 98 8.12 15.73 -18.58
N SER A 99 7.94 14.61 -19.30
CA SER A 99 8.63 13.35 -18.99
C SER A 99 10.14 13.51 -19.11
N ALA A 100 10.62 14.11 -20.21
CA ALA A 100 12.04 14.31 -20.43
C ALA A 100 12.67 15.26 -19.39
N LEU A 101 11.94 16.31 -18.98
CA LEU A 101 12.37 17.18 -17.88
C LEU A 101 12.44 16.42 -16.54
N ASP A 102 11.48 15.55 -16.27
CA ASP A 102 11.51 14.71 -15.07
C ASP A 102 12.72 13.76 -15.09
N ASP A 103 13.01 13.15 -16.23
CA ASP A 103 14.19 12.30 -16.43
C ASP A 103 15.50 13.10 -16.25
N LEU A 104 15.54 14.36 -16.69
CA LEU A 104 16.69 15.25 -16.46
C LEU A 104 16.90 15.49 -14.95
N ILE A 105 15.83 15.78 -14.20
CA ILE A 105 15.89 15.97 -12.75
C ILE A 105 16.44 14.71 -12.08
N ASN A 106 15.82 13.56 -12.38
CA ASN A 106 16.15 12.27 -11.76
C ASN A 106 17.59 11.81 -12.05
N ASN A 107 18.12 12.09 -13.24
CA ASN A 107 19.44 11.60 -13.66
C ASN A 107 20.59 12.58 -13.38
N PHE A 108 20.31 13.88 -13.27
CA PHE A 108 21.37 14.90 -13.19
C PHE A 108 21.26 15.86 -11.99
N ILE A 109 20.09 15.99 -11.36
CA ILE A 109 19.88 16.90 -10.22
C ILE A 109 19.83 16.13 -8.90
N ASP A 110 19.13 14.99 -8.84
CA ASP A 110 19.05 14.21 -7.61
C ASP A 110 20.31 13.44 -7.21
N PRO A 111 21.10 12.86 -8.14
CA PRO A 111 22.21 12.03 -7.72
C PRO A 111 23.28 12.81 -6.94
N PRO A 112 23.95 12.18 -5.96
CA PRO A 112 23.79 10.78 -5.55
C PRO A 112 22.58 10.54 -4.62
N LEU A 113 21.85 9.44 -4.87
CA LEU A 113 20.75 9.03 -4.01
C LEU A 113 21.25 8.38 -2.73
N LYS A 114 20.62 8.69 -1.59
CA LYS A 114 20.83 7.96 -0.34
C LYS A 114 20.14 6.59 -0.43
N PRO A 115 20.67 5.53 0.21
CA PRO A 115 20.04 4.21 0.20
C PRO A 115 18.58 4.20 0.66
N SER A 116 18.20 5.08 1.58
CA SER A 116 16.83 5.21 2.11
C SER A 116 15.80 5.72 1.09
N VAL A 117 16.25 6.21 -0.07
CA VAL A 117 15.40 6.71 -1.16
C VAL A 117 15.82 6.17 -2.52
N ASP A 118 16.76 5.22 -2.58
CA ASP A 118 17.15 4.57 -3.83
C ASP A 118 16.21 3.39 -4.08
N PRO A 119 15.42 3.38 -5.18
CA PRO A 119 14.47 2.31 -5.46
C PRO A 119 15.11 0.92 -5.47
N ARG A 120 16.39 0.79 -5.85
CA ARG A 120 17.10 -0.50 -5.89
C ARG A 120 17.27 -1.12 -4.51
N HIS A 121 17.28 -0.29 -3.46
CA HIS A 121 17.35 -0.73 -2.07
C HIS A 121 15.95 -0.78 -1.46
N VAL A 122 15.16 0.28 -1.63
CA VAL A 122 13.84 0.43 -0.98
C VAL A 122 12.81 -0.57 -1.51
N LEU A 123 12.89 -0.97 -2.78
CA LEU A 123 11.98 -1.92 -3.42
C LEU A 123 12.63 -3.29 -3.67
N SER A 124 13.56 -3.69 -2.80
CA SER A 124 14.19 -5.01 -2.86
C SER A 124 13.43 -6.06 -2.05
N ASP A 125 13.67 -7.34 -2.36
CA ASP A 125 13.10 -8.49 -1.67
C ASP A 125 11.57 -8.40 -1.52
N ASN A 126 11.07 -8.53 -0.28
CA ASN A 126 9.63 -8.51 0.02
C ASN A 126 8.98 -7.11 -0.12
N PHE A 127 9.78 -6.06 -0.38
CA PHE A 127 9.29 -4.71 -0.69
C PHE A 127 9.21 -4.45 -2.21
N ALA A 128 9.59 -5.42 -3.05
CA ALA A 128 9.39 -5.33 -4.48
C ALA A 128 7.88 -5.20 -4.80
N PRO A 129 7.52 -4.37 -5.79
CA PRO A 129 6.12 -4.14 -6.11
C PRO A 129 5.43 -5.36 -6.69
N VAL A 130 4.17 -5.56 -6.33
CA VAL A 130 3.25 -6.48 -7.00
C VAL A 130 2.59 -5.70 -8.14
N LEU A 131 3.01 -5.96 -9.37
CA LEU A 131 2.61 -5.16 -10.54
C LEU A 131 1.20 -5.51 -11.07
N ASP A 132 0.75 -6.73 -10.80
CA ASP A 132 -0.52 -7.26 -11.28
C ASP A 132 -1.55 -7.35 -10.14
N GLU A 133 -2.76 -6.89 -10.43
CA GLU A 133 -3.92 -7.10 -9.54
C GLU A 133 -4.40 -8.55 -9.68
N LEU A 134 -4.68 -9.20 -8.55
CA LEU A 134 -5.23 -10.55 -8.52
C LEU A 134 -6.75 -10.47 -8.38
N PRO A 135 -7.55 -10.95 -9.35
CA PRO A 135 -9.00 -11.07 -9.16
C PRO A 135 -9.33 -12.06 -8.04
N PRO A 136 -10.58 -12.10 -7.54
CA PRO A 136 -11.00 -13.10 -6.56
C PRO A 136 -10.61 -14.50 -7.00
N THR A 137 -9.65 -15.08 -6.29
CA THR A 137 -9.04 -16.37 -6.63
C THR A 137 -9.22 -17.31 -5.44
N ASP A 138 -9.79 -18.49 -5.69
CA ASP A 138 -9.98 -19.51 -4.65
C ASP A 138 -8.63 -19.98 -4.12
N CYS A 139 -8.49 -19.99 -2.79
CA CYS A 139 -7.31 -20.51 -2.09
C CYS A 139 -7.54 -21.94 -1.63
N LEU A 140 -6.63 -22.84 -1.97
CA LEU A 140 -6.64 -24.21 -1.47
C LEU A 140 -6.06 -24.25 -0.04
N VAL A 141 -6.71 -25.02 0.83
CA VAL A 141 -6.21 -25.27 2.18
C VAL A 141 -5.21 -26.44 2.10
N GLU A 142 -3.92 -26.12 2.14
CA GLU A 142 -2.85 -27.13 2.06
C GLU A 142 -2.74 -28.00 3.32
N SER A 143 -3.04 -27.44 4.49
CA SER A 143 -2.94 -28.14 5.77
C SER A 143 -3.98 -27.65 6.79
N GLY A 144 -4.55 -28.56 7.56
CA GLY A 144 -5.57 -28.25 8.58
C GLY A 144 -6.96 -28.03 7.98
N SER A 145 -7.78 -27.22 8.64
CA SER A 145 -9.11 -26.84 8.16
C SER A 145 -9.44 -25.41 8.55
N LEU A 146 -10.21 -24.71 7.71
CA LEU A 146 -10.75 -23.39 8.02
C LEU A 146 -12.06 -23.57 8.83
N PRO A 147 -12.17 -23.00 10.04
CA PRO A 147 -13.39 -23.11 10.83
C PRO A 147 -14.59 -22.54 10.07
N ALA A 148 -15.66 -23.33 9.96
CA ALA A 148 -16.86 -22.94 9.21
C ALA A 148 -17.59 -21.73 9.80
N CYS A 149 -17.34 -21.39 11.07
CA CYS A 149 -17.89 -20.22 11.74
C CYS A 149 -17.21 -18.90 11.35
N LEU A 150 -16.05 -18.93 10.66
CA LEU A 150 -15.44 -17.72 10.14
C LEU A 150 -16.20 -17.27 8.89
N ASP A 151 -16.80 -16.08 8.98
CA ASP A 151 -17.46 -15.40 7.87
C ASP A 151 -17.09 -13.92 7.89
N GLY A 152 -16.25 -13.50 6.96
CA GLY A 152 -15.72 -12.15 6.93
C GLY A 152 -14.57 -11.97 5.95
N ALA A 153 -13.87 -10.85 6.09
CA ALA A 153 -12.70 -10.55 5.28
C ALA A 153 -11.58 -9.97 6.14
N TYR A 154 -10.36 -10.47 5.95
CA TYR A 154 -9.14 -9.83 6.42
C TYR A 154 -8.59 -8.96 5.30
N LEU A 155 -8.45 -7.66 5.56
CA LEU A 155 -7.88 -6.73 4.60
C LEU A 155 -6.60 -6.10 5.15
N ARG A 156 -5.60 -5.98 4.27
CA ARG A 156 -4.35 -5.29 4.55
C ARG A 156 -4.10 -4.24 3.48
N ASN A 157 -3.85 -3.02 3.90
CA ASN A 157 -3.38 -1.94 3.04
C ASN A 157 -1.85 -1.86 3.06
N GLY A 158 -1.27 -1.28 2.04
CA GLY A 158 0.15 -0.97 1.99
C GLY A 158 0.52 -0.19 0.74
N PRO A 159 1.70 0.46 0.76
CA PRO A 159 2.23 1.15 -0.40
C PRO A 159 2.75 0.14 -1.43
N ASN A 160 2.33 0.32 -2.67
CA ASN A 160 2.79 -0.45 -3.81
C ASN A 160 2.82 0.48 -5.03
N PRO A 161 3.99 0.86 -5.57
CA PRO A 161 4.04 1.77 -6.71
C PRO A 161 3.42 1.13 -7.95
N GLN A 162 2.49 1.85 -8.62
CA GLN A 162 1.89 1.39 -9.88
C GLN A 162 2.90 1.25 -11.01
N PHE A 163 3.88 2.15 -11.04
CA PHE A 163 4.96 2.17 -12.01
C PHE A 163 6.30 2.19 -11.28
N LEU A 164 7.32 1.54 -11.86
CA LEU A 164 8.65 1.58 -11.28
C LEU A 164 9.14 3.03 -11.19
N PRO A 165 9.61 3.49 -10.02
CA PRO A 165 10.10 4.85 -9.85
C PRO A 165 11.33 5.12 -10.73
N ARG A 166 11.36 6.29 -11.37
CA ARG A 166 12.47 6.72 -12.22
C ARG A 166 13.55 7.52 -11.49
N GLY A 167 13.28 7.90 -10.23
CA GLY A 167 14.17 8.70 -9.39
C GLY A 167 14.04 8.32 -7.91
N PRO A 168 14.36 9.23 -6.97
CA PRO A 168 14.22 8.98 -5.54
C PRO A 168 12.83 8.44 -5.18
N TYR A 169 12.79 7.41 -4.35
CA TYR A 169 11.56 6.76 -3.92
C TYR A 169 11.64 6.28 -2.47
N HIS A 170 10.71 6.74 -1.64
CA HIS A 170 10.55 6.25 -0.27
C HIS A 170 9.42 5.22 -0.24
N LEU A 171 9.49 4.24 0.68
CA LEU A 171 8.50 3.18 0.79
C LEU A 171 7.06 3.73 0.88
N PHE A 172 6.88 4.86 1.57
CA PHE A 172 5.56 5.48 1.78
C PHE A 172 5.01 6.25 0.57
N ASP A 173 5.78 6.42 -0.51
CA ASP A 173 5.31 7.11 -1.72
C ASP A 173 4.51 6.19 -2.67
N GLY A 174 4.31 4.92 -2.32
CA GLY A 174 3.59 3.96 -3.16
C GLY A 174 2.08 4.13 -3.15
N ASP A 175 1.44 3.83 -4.27
CA ASP A 175 -0.02 3.81 -4.36
C ASP A 175 -0.62 2.77 -3.40
N GLY A 176 -1.79 3.05 -2.84
CA GLY A 176 -2.45 2.11 -1.94
C GLY A 176 -2.88 0.85 -2.68
N MET A 177 -2.45 -0.31 -2.19
CA MET A 177 -2.88 -1.61 -2.68
C MET A 177 -3.45 -2.45 -1.52
N LEU A 178 -4.69 -2.87 -1.71
CA LEU A 178 -5.43 -3.68 -0.77
C LEU A 178 -5.25 -5.16 -1.12
N HIS A 179 -4.85 -5.95 -0.13
CA HIS A 179 -4.93 -7.41 -0.19
C HIS A 179 -6.08 -7.86 0.71
N CYS A 180 -7.01 -8.63 0.16
CA CYS A 180 -8.19 -9.11 0.85
C CYS A 180 -8.23 -10.64 0.84
N ILE A 181 -8.38 -11.24 2.01
CA ILE A 181 -8.69 -12.67 2.17
C ILE A 181 -10.12 -12.75 2.71
N LYS A 182 -11.07 -13.11 1.85
CA LYS A 182 -12.45 -13.38 2.25
C LYS A 182 -12.59 -14.84 2.65
N ILE A 183 -13.06 -15.09 3.87
CA ILE A 183 -13.32 -16.45 4.40
C ILE A 183 -14.82 -16.59 4.61
N SER A 184 -15.40 -17.69 4.12
CA SER A 184 -16.80 -18.01 4.36
C SER A 184 -17.05 -19.49 4.11
N GLY A 185 -17.74 -20.17 5.04
CA GLY A 185 -18.12 -21.57 4.90
C GLY A 185 -16.94 -22.52 4.69
N GLY A 186 -15.82 -22.29 5.37
CA GLY A 186 -14.60 -23.11 5.27
C GLY A 186 -13.81 -22.92 3.98
N ARG A 187 -14.12 -21.91 3.15
CA ARG A 187 -13.37 -21.54 1.94
C ARG A 187 -12.74 -20.17 2.10
N ALA A 188 -11.61 -19.95 1.41
CA ALA A 188 -10.94 -18.65 1.35
C ALA A 188 -10.76 -18.21 -0.10
N ARG A 189 -10.87 -16.90 -0.35
CA ARG A 189 -10.51 -16.25 -1.61
C ARG A 189 -9.56 -15.11 -1.37
N LEU A 190 -8.51 -15.02 -2.18
CA LEU A 190 -7.56 -13.92 -2.18
C LEU A 190 -7.89 -12.98 -3.35
N CYS A 191 -7.86 -11.68 -3.07
CA CYS A 191 -7.93 -10.62 -4.08
C CYS A 191 -6.87 -9.55 -3.77
N SER A 192 -6.33 -8.91 -4.80
CA SER A 192 -5.54 -7.70 -4.66
C SER A 192 -5.95 -6.63 -5.66
N ARG A 193 -6.16 -5.41 -5.16
CA ARG A 193 -6.63 -4.25 -5.93
C ARG A 193 -5.95 -2.98 -5.47
N TYR A 194 -5.59 -2.13 -6.41
CA TYR A 194 -5.21 -0.76 -6.08
C TYR A 194 -6.44 0.03 -5.63
N VAL A 195 -6.25 0.91 -4.66
CA VAL A 195 -7.19 1.98 -4.39
C VAL A 195 -7.13 2.94 -5.56
N ARG A 196 -8.25 3.15 -6.25
CA ARG A 196 -8.33 3.99 -7.45
C ARG A 196 -8.35 5.48 -7.08
N THR A 197 -7.24 5.96 -6.53
CA THR A 197 -7.08 7.38 -6.20
C THR A 197 -7.07 8.26 -7.45
N HIS A 198 -7.21 9.58 -7.28
CA HIS A 198 -7.04 10.51 -8.39
C HIS A 198 -5.64 10.40 -9.01
N LYS A 199 -4.59 10.36 -8.18
CA LYS A 199 -3.21 10.11 -8.60
C LYS A 199 -3.11 8.84 -9.44
N TYR A 200 -3.59 7.71 -8.90
CA TYR A 200 -3.57 6.41 -9.58
C TYR A 200 -4.22 6.50 -10.96
N SER A 201 -5.37 7.16 -11.05
CA SER A 201 -6.16 7.24 -12.29
C SER A 201 -5.47 8.10 -13.35
N VAL A 202 -4.92 9.24 -12.95
CA VAL A 202 -4.12 10.12 -13.83
C VAL A 202 -2.91 9.37 -14.37
N GLU A 203 -2.10 8.78 -13.49
CA GLU A 203 -0.87 8.09 -13.88
C GLU A 203 -1.18 6.84 -14.72
N ARG A 204 -2.25 6.10 -14.41
CA ARG A 204 -2.73 4.99 -15.27
C ARG A 204 -3.09 5.46 -16.66
N SER A 205 -3.77 6.61 -16.79
CA SER A 205 -4.20 7.16 -18.07
C SER A 205 -3.03 7.63 -18.94
N LEU A 206 -2.01 8.21 -18.30
CA LEU A 206 -0.80 8.70 -18.95
C LEU A 206 0.26 7.60 -19.16
N GLY A 207 0.15 6.49 -18.42
CA GLY A 207 1.03 5.33 -18.52
C GLY A 207 2.39 5.52 -17.84
N MET A 208 2.49 6.45 -16.90
CA MET A 208 3.75 6.84 -16.26
C MET A 208 3.52 7.60 -14.94
N PRO A 209 4.52 7.66 -14.04
CA PRO A 209 4.50 8.56 -12.88
C PRO A 209 4.44 10.03 -13.31
N VAL A 210 3.58 10.82 -12.66
CA VAL A 210 3.33 12.23 -12.99
C VAL A 210 3.26 13.11 -11.74
N LEU A 211 2.62 12.63 -10.68
CA LEU A 211 2.54 13.39 -9.43
C LEU A 211 3.84 13.20 -8.64
N PRO A 212 4.36 14.26 -7.99
CA PRO A 212 5.62 14.17 -7.26
C PRO A 212 5.49 13.30 -6.01
N ASN A 213 6.53 12.52 -5.73
CA ASN A 213 6.68 11.79 -4.46
C ASN A 213 6.92 12.78 -3.32
N VAL A 214 6.14 12.72 -2.25
CA VAL A 214 6.18 13.72 -1.16
C VAL A 214 7.33 13.43 -0.20
N PHE A 215 7.61 12.16 0.09
CA PHE A 215 8.67 11.79 1.04
C PHE A 215 10.06 11.77 0.38
N SER A 216 10.17 11.33 -0.87
CA SER A 216 11.46 11.23 -1.58
C SER A 216 11.70 12.31 -2.63
N GLY A 217 10.67 12.99 -3.13
CA GLY A 217 10.83 13.94 -4.23
C GLY A 217 11.53 15.24 -3.84
N PHE A 218 11.67 15.57 -2.57
CA PHE A 218 12.16 16.89 -2.13
C PHE A 218 13.54 16.81 -1.46
N ASN A 219 14.46 16.05 -2.05
CA ASN A 219 15.83 15.85 -1.56
C ASN A 219 16.77 17.00 -1.96
N GLY A 220 16.71 18.11 -1.22
CA GLY A 220 17.62 19.25 -1.39
C GLY A 220 17.03 20.39 -2.23
N LEU A 221 17.60 21.59 -2.08
CA LEU A 221 16.97 22.82 -2.57
C LEU A 221 16.77 22.84 -4.09
N ALA A 222 17.77 22.41 -4.87
CA ALA A 222 17.70 22.41 -6.32
C ALA A 222 16.66 21.41 -6.86
N ALA A 223 16.68 20.17 -6.35
CA ALA A 223 15.71 19.13 -6.72
C ALA A 223 14.28 19.55 -6.36
N SER A 224 14.09 20.11 -5.17
CA SER A 224 12.79 20.63 -4.71
C SER A 224 12.27 21.77 -5.60
N ALA A 225 13.13 22.72 -5.96
CA ALA A 225 12.75 23.82 -6.86
C ALA A 225 12.40 23.32 -8.26
N ALA A 226 13.21 22.41 -8.83
CA ALA A 226 12.99 21.86 -10.16
C ALA A 226 11.69 21.04 -10.24
N ARG A 227 11.43 20.17 -9.25
CA ARG A 227 10.17 19.41 -9.17
C ARG A 227 8.96 20.28 -8.88
N GLY A 228 9.11 21.31 -8.06
CA GLY A 228 8.06 22.30 -7.82
C GLY A 228 7.66 23.01 -9.12
N ALA A 229 8.64 23.49 -9.88
CA ALA A 229 8.42 24.13 -11.18
C ALA A 229 7.79 23.17 -12.21
N LEU A 230 8.28 21.93 -12.29
CA LEU A 230 7.72 20.91 -13.18
C LEU A 230 6.28 20.58 -12.80
N SER A 231 5.98 20.40 -11.51
CA SER A 231 4.63 20.11 -11.03
C SER A 231 3.67 21.26 -11.37
N ALA A 232 4.09 22.51 -11.17
CA ALA A 232 3.31 23.69 -11.55
C ALA A 232 3.06 23.75 -13.07
N ALA A 233 4.07 23.44 -13.90
CA ALA A 233 3.91 23.39 -15.35
C ALA A 233 2.92 22.30 -15.79
N ARG A 234 2.98 21.12 -15.17
CA ARG A 234 2.04 20.01 -15.42
C ARG A 234 0.61 20.38 -15.03
N MET A 235 0.43 21.07 -13.90
CA MET A 235 -0.87 21.62 -13.48
C MET A 235 -1.40 22.65 -14.48
N ALA A 236 -0.57 23.60 -14.90
CA ALA A 236 -0.94 24.63 -15.87
C ALA A 236 -1.31 24.03 -17.26
N ALA A 237 -0.68 22.92 -17.63
CA ALA A 237 -1.00 22.15 -18.83
C ALA A 237 -2.20 21.20 -18.67
N GLY A 238 -2.86 21.17 -17.50
CA GLY A 238 -4.04 20.36 -17.25
C GLY A 238 -3.78 18.86 -17.09
N GLN A 239 -2.53 18.43 -16.79
CA GLN A 239 -2.22 17.01 -16.63
C GLN A 239 -2.79 16.40 -15.34
N PHE A 240 -2.93 17.21 -14.30
CA PHE A 240 -3.64 16.85 -13.08
C PHE A 240 -4.13 18.12 -12.36
N ASN A 241 -5.12 17.95 -11.48
CA ASN A 241 -5.63 19.02 -10.64
C ASN A 241 -5.57 18.58 -9.17
N PRO A 242 -4.75 19.21 -8.31
CA PRO A 242 -4.62 18.81 -6.91
C PRO A 242 -5.91 18.93 -6.11
N ALA A 243 -6.89 19.74 -6.54
CA ALA A 243 -8.21 19.82 -5.90
C ALA A 243 -8.95 18.47 -5.91
N ASN A 244 -8.67 17.61 -6.89
CA ASN A 244 -9.25 16.28 -7.01
C ASN A 244 -8.55 15.22 -6.11
N GLY A 245 -7.48 15.62 -5.42
CA GLY A 245 -6.71 14.76 -4.54
C GLY A 245 -5.34 14.40 -5.11
N ILE A 246 -4.34 14.29 -4.23
CA ILE A 246 -2.97 13.88 -4.54
C ILE A 246 -2.53 12.68 -3.70
N GLY A 247 -3.44 12.09 -2.93
CA GLY A 247 -3.12 11.07 -1.96
C GLY A 247 -2.93 9.68 -2.53
N LEU A 248 -2.34 8.86 -1.67
CA LEU A 248 -1.99 7.48 -1.97
C LEU A 248 -2.98 6.48 -1.38
N ALA A 249 -3.72 6.87 -0.33
CA ALA A 249 -4.64 6.00 0.43
C ALA A 249 -4.00 4.65 0.84
N ASN A 250 -2.74 4.68 1.27
CA ASN A 250 -1.87 3.50 1.41
C ASN A 250 -1.52 3.12 2.86
N THR A 251 -2.02 3.87 3.84
CA THR A 251 -1.49 3.81 5.21
C THR A 251 -2.27 2.84 6.09
N SER A 252 -3.61 2.88 6.04
CA SER A 252 -4.44 2.04 6.89
C SER A 252 -5.85 1.81 6.31
N LEU A 253 -6.66 1.07 7.06
CA LEU A 253 -8.09 0.88 6.84
C LEU A 253 -8.87 1.19 8.12
N ALA A 254 -10.06 1.76 7.99
CA ALA A 254 -10.99 1.95 9.11
C ALA A 254 -12.43 1.69 8.69
N PHE A 255 -13.20 1.02 9.54
CA PHE A 255 -14.62 0.76 9.33
C PHE A 255 -15.45 1.54 10.34
N PHE A 256 -16.25 2.49 9.87
CA PHE A 256 -17.17 3.30 10.68
C PHE A 256 -18.27 3.86 9.76
N GLY A 257 -19.41 4.27 10.32
CA GLY A 257 -20.54 4.77 9.51
C GLY A 257 -21.00 3.77 8.46
N ASN A 258 -20.92 2.47 8.78
CA ASN A 258 -21.26 1.35 7.89
C ASN A 258 -20.48 1.34 6.54
N ARG A 259 -19.29 1.94 6.51
CA ARG A 259 -18.40 2.00 5.34
C ARG A 259 -16.97 1.67 5.72
N LEU A 260 -16.24 1.08 4.78
CA LEU A 260 -14.81 0.83 4.91
C LEU A 260 -14.05 1.92 4.15
N TYR A 261 -13.03 2.48 4.77
CA TYR A 261 -12.21 3.53 4.18
C TYR A 261 -10.75 3.11 4.10
N ALA A 262 -10.13 3.37 2.97
CA ALA A 262 -8.68 3.41 2.80
C ALA A 262 -8.18 4.81 3.11
N LEU A 263 -7.22 4.91 4.03
CA LEU A 263 -6.76 6.17 4.59
C LEU A 263 -5.29 6.43 4.26
N GLY A 264 -4.95 7.70 4.14
CA GLY A 264 -3.58 8.20 4.06
C GLY A 264 -3.53 9.66 4.49
N GLU A 265 -2.41 10.08 5.07
CA GLU A 265 -2.28 11.39 5.74
C GLU A 265 -2.41 12.61 4.80
N SER A 266 -2.26 12.41 3.49
CA SER A 266 -2.14 13.49 2.50
C SER A 266 -3.41 13.81 1.72
N ASP A 267 -4.51 13.08 1.92
CA ASP A 267 -5.74 13.27 1.15
C ASP A 267 -6.98 12.85 1.95
N LEU A 268 -8.16 13.10 1.39
CA LEU A 268 -9.42 12.60 1.92
C LEU A 268 -9.46 11.06 1.91
N PRO A 269 -10.25 10.44 2.81
CA PRO A 269 -10.51 9.01 2.79
C PRO A 269 -11.06 8.53 1.44
N TYR A 270 -10.71 7.31 1.05
CA TYR A 270 -11.34 6.64 -0.09
C TYR A 270 -12.23 5.52 0.42
N ALA A 271 -13.54 5.64 0.19
CA ALA A 271 -14.48 4.57 0.47
C ALA A 271 -14.19 3.37 -0.43
N VAL A 272 -14.13 2.19 0.18
CA VAL A 272 -13.91 0.91 -0.49
C VAL A 272 -14.98 -0.10 -0.04
N ARG A 273 -15.25 -1.10 -0.87
CA ARG A 273 -16.22 -2.14 -0.57
C ARG A 273 -15.65 -3.51 -0.96
N VAL A 274 -15.88 -4.49 -0.09
CA VAL A 274 -15.66 -5.90 -0.42
C VAL A 274 -16.95 -6.46 -1.01
N THR A 275 -16.86 -7.04 -2.20
CA THR A 275 -18.02 -7.63 -2.87
C THR A 275 -18.34 -9.01 -2.30
N PRO A 276 -19.56 -9.54 -2.49
CA PRO A 276 -19.92 -10.88 -2.02
C PRO A 276 -19.01 -12.01 -2.56
N ASP A 277 -18.50 -11.87 -3.77
CA ASP A 277 -17.58 -12.81 -4.41
C ASP A 277 -16.13 -12.68 -3.92
N GLY A 278 -15.80 -11.61 -3.19
CA GLY A 278 -14.49 -11.38 -2.57
C GLY A 278 -13.59 -10.41 -3.32
N ASP A 279 -14.12 -9.63 -4.26
CA ASP A 279 -13.41 -8.52 -4.91
C ASP A 279 -13.39 -7.28 -4.00
N VAL A 280 -12.52 -6.33 -4.32
CA VAL A 280 -12.38 -5.06 -3.62
C VAL A 280 -12.56 -3.91 -4.61
N GLU A 281 -13.60 -3.12 -4.40
CA GLU A 281 -13.94 -1.99 -5.26
C GLU A 281 -13.65 -0.67 -4.55
N THR A 282 -13.02 0.27 -5.26
CA THR A 282 -12.96 1.66 -4.81
C THR A 282 -14.28 2.34 -5.17
N VAL A 283 -15.01 2.81 -4.16
CA VAL A 283 -16.30 3.50 -4.32
C VAL A 283 -16.07 4.96 -4.69
N GLY A 284 -15.14 5.64 -4.03
CA GLY A 284 -14.82 7.04 -4.32
C GLY A 284 -14.05 7.73 -3.20
N ARG A 285 -13.64 8.96 -3.47
CA ARG A 285 -13.04 9.88 -2.50
C ARG A 285 -14.16 10.53 -1.69
N GLU A 286 -14.09 10.48 -0.37
CA GLU A 286 -15.17 10.86 0.55
C GLU A 286 -14.85 12.16 1.29
N ASP A 287 -15.66 13.20 1.08
CA ASP A 287 -15.59 14.49 1.78
C ASP A 287 -16.64 14.64 2.89
N PHE A 288 -17.45 13.59 3.13
CA PHE A 288 -18.51 13.54 4.13
C PHE A 288 -19.53 14.68 3.97
N ASP A 289 -20.15 14.75 2.79
CA ASP A 289 -21.08 15.81 2.39
C ASP A 289 -20.45 17.22 2.49
N GLY A 290 -19.17 17.31 2.12
CA GLY A 290 -18.37 18.54 2.19
C GLY A 290 -17.98 18.98 3.61
N ASN A 291 -18.27 18.19 4.65
CA ASN A 291 -17.90 18.53 6.04
C ASN A 291 -16.42 18.27 6.36
N LEU A 292 -15.72 17.51 5.52
CA LEU A 292 -14.29 17.28 5.59
C LEU A 292 -13.60 17.86 4.35
N PHE A 293 -13.00 19.03 4.50
CA PHE A 293 -12.38 19.76 3.38
C PHE A 293 -10.90 19.44 3.15
N MET A 294 -10.25 18.73 4.07
CA MET A 294 -8.84 18.33 4.00
C MET A 294 -8.64 16.95 4.61
N SER A 295 -7.43 16.39 4.52
CA SER A 295 -7.13 15.07 5.06
C SER A 295 -7.45 14.94 6.57
N MET A 296 -7.60 13.69 6.97
CA MET A 296 -7.69 13.29 8.37
C MET A 296 -6.59 12.26 8.65
N THR A 297 -6.29 12.04 9.93
CA THR A 297 -5.35 11.00 10.34
C THR A 297 -5.69 9.66 9.69
N ALA A 298 -4.65 8.91 9.31
CA ALA A 298 -4.82 7.53 8.89
C ALA A 298 -5.18 6.60 10.08
N HIS A 299 -5.23 7.09 11.32
CA HIS A 299 -5.43 6.21 12.49
C HIS A 299 -6.61 6.64 13.37
N PRO A 300 -7.84 6.78 12.82
CA PRO A 300 -9.00 7.04 13.66
C PRO A 300 -9.23 5.89 14.64
N LYS A 301 -9.88 6.21 15.77
CA LYS A 301 -10.23 5.23 16.80
C LYS A 301 -11.73 5.10 16.86
N ILE A 302 -12.22 3.88 16.80
CA ILE A 302 -13.66 3.59 16.84
C ILE A 302 -13.99 3.13 18.25
N ASP A 303 -14.94 3.79 18.88
CA ASP A 303 -15.49 3.37 20.16
C ASP A 303 -16.44 2.19 19.93
N PRO A 304 -16.17 1.01 20.53
CA PRO A 304 -16.99 -0.17 20.34
C PRO A 304 -18.38 -0.08 20.98
N GLU A 305 -18.59 0.82 21.95
CA GLU A 305 -19.88 0.99 22.63
C GLU A 305 -20.80 1.93 21.85
N THR A 306 -20.28 3.07 21.39
CA THR A 306 -21.08 4.09 20.70
C THR A 306 -21.09 3.95 19.18
N GLY A 307 -20.06 3.31 18.62
CA GLY A 307 -19.82 3.25 17.17
C GLY A 307 -19.25 4.55 16.58
N GLU A 308 -18.91 5.52 17.42
CA GLU A 308 -18.31 6.79 16.99
C GLU A 308 -16.84 6.60 16.58
N ALA A 309 -16.41 7.37 15.57
CA ALA A 309 -15.03 7.36 15.10
C ALA A 309 -14.34 8.68 15.45
N PHE A 310 -13.37 8.62 16.34
CA PHE A 310 -12.57 9.73 16.83
C PHE A 310 -11.35 9.94 15.93
N ALA A 311 -11.18 11.17 15.45
CA ALA A 311 -10.16 11.52 14.48
C ALA A 311 -9.55 12.90 14.78
N PHE A 312 -8.47 13.20 14.08
CA PHE A 312 -7.90 14.54 14.06
C PHE A 312 -7.31 14.81 12.68
N ARG A 313 -6.99 16.08 12.45
CA ARG A 313 -6.16 16.53 11.33
C ARG A 313 -5.09 17.45 11.85
N TYR A 314 -3.96 17.49 11.16
CA TYR A 314 -2.87 18.41 11.45
C TYR A 314 -2.38 19.06 10.16
N GLY A 315 -1.73 20.22 10.28
CA GLY A 315 -1.24 20.95 9.12
C GLY A 315 -0.28 22.09 9.49
N PRO A 316 0.34 22.70 8.48
CA PRO A 316 1.35 23.74 8.68
C PRO A 316 0.77 25.13 8.96
N VAL A 317 -0.57 25.29 8.96
CA VAL A 317 -1.27 26.57 9.16
C VAL A 317 -2.17 26.47 10.41
N PRO A 318 -2.22 27.49 11.29
CA PRO A 318 -3.13 27.51 12.44
C PRO A 318 -4.61 27.34 12.05
N PRO A 319 -5.42 26.61 12.82
CA PRO A 319 -5.02 25.75 13.94
C PRO A 319 -4.21 24.54 13.44
N PHE A 320 -3.01 24.34 13.99
CA PHE A 320 -2.08 23.30 13.53
C PHE A 320 -2.58 21.88 13.79
N LEU A 321 -3.49 21.73 14.76
CA LEU A 321 -4.14 20.48 15.13
C LEU A 321 -5.63 20.75 15.35
N THR A 322 -6.49 19.91 14.80
CA THR A 322 -7.94 19.99 14.99
C THR A 322 -8.47 18.59 15.25
N TYR A 323 -9.19 18.42 16.35
CA TYR A 323 -9.90 17.19 16.69
C TYR A 323 -11.34 17.25 16.16
N PHE A 324 -11.89 16.10 15.77
CA PHE A 324 -13.30 15.92 15.44
C PHE A 324 -13.66 14.44 15.55
N HIS A 325 -14.94 14.11 15.47
CA HIS A 325 -15.39 12.73 15.42
C HIS A 325 -16.50 12.57 14.39
N PHE A 326 -16.80 11.32 14.06
CA PHE A 326 -17.96 10.92 13.29
C PHE A 326 -18.92 10.19 14.22
N ASP A 327 -20.21 10.45 14.09
CA ASP A 327 -21.21 9.65 14.80
C ASP A 327 -21.30 8.22 14.22
N LYS A 328 -22.12 7.38 14.86
CA LYS A 328 -22.36 5.99 14.43
C LYS A 328 -22.82 5.84 12.98
N ASP A 329 -23.45 6.87 12.42
CA ASP A 329 -23.99 6.88 11.06
C ASP A 329 -22.97 7.44 10.05
N GLY A 330 -21.77 7.82 10.52
CA GLY A 330 -20.67 8.33 9.71
C GLY A 330 -20.75 9.82 9.43
N LYS A 331 -21.66 10.56 10.11
CA LYS A 331 -21.75 12.00 9.94
C LYS A 331 -20.72 12.70 10.80
N LYS A 332 -19.93 13.56 10.16
CA LYS A 332 -18.89 14.33 10.84
C LYS A 332 -19.48 15.37 11.78
N GLN A 333 -18.92 15.46 12.97
CA GLN A 333 -19.27 16.43 13.99
C GLN A 333 -18.39 17.70 13.90
N PRO A 334 -18.77 18.80 14.58
CA PRO A 334 -18.02 20.06 14.53
C PRO A 334 -16.54 19.93 14.90
N ASP A 335 -15.71 20.76 14.28
CA ASP A 335 -14.28 20.84 14.56
C ASP A 335 -14.01 21.44 15.93
N VAL A 336 -13.05 20.86 16.66
CA VAL A 336 -12.51 21.40 17.91
C VAL A 336 -11.03 21.73 17.68
N PRO A 337 -10.68 22.99 17.45
CA PRO A 337 -9.29 23.39 17.25
C PRO A 337 -8.48 23.20 18.53
N ILE A 338 -7.26 22.66 18.40
CA ILE A 338 -6.32 22.49 19.50
C ILE A 338 -5.17 23.49 19.31
N PHE A 339 -5.11 24.48 20.19
CA PHE A 339 -4.05 25.49 20.17
C PHE A 339 -2.93 25.09 21.13
N SER A 340 -1.68 25.14 20.68
CA SER A 340 -0.56 25.18 21.62
C SER A 340 -0.56 26.56 22.26
N MET A 341 -0.53 26.61 23.59
CA MET A 341 -0.14 27.83 24.31
C MET A 341 1.32 28.18 24.03
#